data_AF-A0A7Y4KPY9-F1
#
_entry.id   AF-A0A7Y4KPY9-F1
#
_cell.length_a   1.000
_cell.length_b   1.000
_cell.length_c   1.000
_cell.angle_alpha   90.00
_cell.angle_beta   90.00
_cell.angle_gamma   90.00
#
_symmetry.space_group_name_H-M   'P 1'
#
loop_
_entity.id
_entity.type
_entity.pdbx_description
1 polymer ?
#
loop_
_entity_poly.entity_id
_entity_poly.type
_entity_poly.pdbx_seq_one_letter_code
_entity_poly.pdbx_strand_id
1 'polypeptide(L)'
;MPTLEDAIALAVAAHQGQRDKAGQPYILHPLRVMLRLASDAERTVAILHDVVEDTPYTLERLRGLGYPEDVLSALDCLTKREGESYEAFIERLRPHPLARRVKLADLEDNMDVRRLKDVTPKDAERLSRYVAAWTRLRTE
;
A
#
# COMPACT_ATOMS: atom_id res chain seq x y z
N MET A 1 -13.90 -4.97 17.10
CA MET A 1 -12.90 -4.30 16.24
C MET A 1 -11.98 -5.39 15.74
N PRO A 2 -11.80 -5.54 14.41
CA PRO A 2 -10.89 -6.54 13.84
C PRO A 2 -9.48 -6.39 14.40
N THR A 3 -8.80 -7.51 14.61
CA THR A 3 -7.39 -7.52 15.03
C THR A 3 -6.44 -7.42 13.82
N LEU A 4 -5.14 -7.34 14.09
CA LEU A 4 -4.12 -7.43 13.04
C LEU A 4 -4.16 -8.81 12.35
N GLU A 5 -4.41 -9.89 13.10
CA GLU A 5 -4.58 -11.23 12.55
C GLU A 5 -5.78 -11.31 11.59
N ASP A 6 -6.90 -10.68 11.94
CA ASP A 6 -8.07 -10.59 11.05
C ASP A 6 -7.71 -9.86 9.74
N ALA A 7 -6.95 -8.76 9.82
CA ALA A 7 -6.49 -8.02 8.66
C ALA A 7 -5.52 -8.83 7.78
N ILE A 8 -4.61 -9.60 8.39
CA ILE A 8 -3.71 -10.50 7.67
C ILE A 8 -4.51 -11.59 6.95
N ALA A 9 -5.46 -12.23 7.63
CA ALA A 9 -6.30 -13.27 7.03
C ALA A 9 -7.12 -12.72 5.86
N LEU A 10 -7.67 -11.51 6.00
CA LEU A 10 -8.41 -10.83 4.95
C LEU A 10 -7.52 -10.55 3.72
N ALA A 11 -6.33 -9.98 3.92
CA ALA A 11 -5.40 -9.69 2.82
C ALA A 11 -4.93 -10.96 2.11
N VAL A 12 -4.64 -12.04 2.85
CA VAL A 12 -4.29 -13.35 2.28
C VAL A 12 -5.40 -13.88 1.39
N ALA A 13 -6.65 -13.81 1.84
CA ALA A 13 -7.81 -14.24 1.08
C ALA A 13 -8.05 -13.34 -0.15
N ALA A 14 -7.94 -12.02 -0.01
CA ALA A 14 -8.20 -11.05 -1.06
C ALA A 14 -7.19 -11.17 -2.23
N HIS A 15 -5.91 -11.41 -1.92
CA HIS A 15 -4.84 -11.56 -2.92
C HIS A 15 -4.59 -13.03 -3.32
N GLN A 16 -5.49 -13.97 -2.98
CA GLN A 16 -5.31 -15.38 -3.31
C GLN A 16 -5.18 -15.59 -4.83
N GLY A 17 -4.10 -16.24 -5.25
CA GLY A 17 -3.82 -16.51 -6.66
C GLY A 17 -3.14 -15.36 -7.41
N GLN A 18 -3.11 -14.15 -6.85
CA GLN A 18 -2.40 -13.02 -7.44
C GLN A 18 -0.88 -13.23 -7.38
N ARG A 19 -0.19 -12.79 -8.44
CA ARG A 19 1.26 -12.83 -8.57
C ARG A 19 1.82 -11.43 -8.76
N ASP A 20 2.98 -11.17 -8.18
CA ASP A 20 3.74 -9.95 -8.45
C ASP A 20 4.47 -10.01 -9.81
N LYS A 21 5.19 -8.95 -10.15
CA LYS A 21 5.93 -8.83 -11.42
C LYS A 21 7.09 -9.82 -11.55
N ALA A 22 7.54 -10.40 -10.44
CA ALA A 22 8.56 -11.43 -10.38
C ALA A 22 7.96 -12.86 -10.34
N GLY A 23 6.64 -12.99 -10.42
CA GLY A 23 5.93 -14.27 -10.39
C GLY A 23 5.77 -14.87 -8.99
N GLN A 24 6.06 -14.12 -7.93
CA GLN A 24 5.89 -14.55 -6.54
C GLN A 24 4.45 -14.29 -6.05
N PRO A 25 3.97 -14.98 -5.00
CA PRO A 25 2.67 -14.67 -4.39
C PRO A 25 2.58 -13.20 -3.97
N TYR A 26 1.55 -12.48 -4.42
CA TYR A 26 1.43 -11.03 -4.21
C TYR A 26 1.41 -10.63 -2.73
N ILE A 27 0.75 -11.43 -1.88
CA ILE A 27 0.64 -11.23 -0.43
C ILE A 27 1.99 -10.99 0.27
N LEU A 28 3.10 -11.45 -0.31
CA LEU A 28 4.43 -11.20 0.24
C LEU A 28 4.80 -9.70 0.24
N HIS A 29 4.24 -8.89 -0.68
CA HIS A 29 4.45 -7.44 -0.69
C HIS A 29 3.77 -6.75 0.50
N PRO A 30 2.43 -6.85 0.70
CA PRO A 30 1.78 -6.27 1.88
C PRO A 30 2.39 -6.74 3.21
N LEU A 31 2.82 -8.00 3.30
CA LEU A 31 3.52 -8.53 4.48
C LEU A 31 4.87 -7.83 4.73
N ARG A 32 5.69 -7.61 3.69
CA ARG A 32 6.96 -6.88 3.85
C ARG A 32 6.74 -5.43 4.25
N VAL A 33 5.76 -4.75 3.66
CA VAL A 33 5.42 -3.36 4.01
C VAL A 33 4.95 -3.29 5.47
N MET A 34 4.05 -4.19 5.89
CA MET A 34 3.57 -4.32 7.26
C MET A 34 4.72 -4.50 8.26
N LEU A 35 5.66 -5.42 7.97
CA LEU A 35 6.78 -5.73 8.87
C LEU A 35 7.79 -4.58 9.04
N ARG A 36 7.76 -3.56 8.18
CA ARG A 36 8.58 -2.33 8.34
C ARG A 36 7.98 -1.32 9.31
N LEU A 37 6.73 -1.53 9.75
CA LEU A 37 6.00 -0.58 10.59
C LEU A 37 5.87 -1.09 12.03
N ALA A 38 5.63 -0.16 12.96
CA ALA A 38 5.79 -0.41 14.39
C ALA A 38 4.45 -0.61 15.10
N SER A 39 3.45 0.23 14.84
CA SER A 39 2.16 0.16 15.53
C SER A 39 1.18 -0.78 14.84
N ASP A 40 0.23 -1.34 15.59
CA ASP A 40 -0.81 -2.21 15.02
C ASP A 40 -1.70 -1.46 14.02
N ALA A 41 -1.96 -0.17 14.23
CA ALA A 41 -2.68 0.67 13.28
C ALA A 41 -1.91 0.81 11.95
N GLU A 42 -0.61 1.10 12.01
CA GLU A 42 0.26 1.15 10.82
C GLU A 42 0.32 -0.18 10.09
N ARG A 43 0.48 -1.26 10.83
CA ARG A 43 0.53 -2.63 10.29
C ARG A 43 -0.78 -3.02 9.65
N THR A 44 -1.91 -2.69 10.27
CA THR A 44 -3.24 -2.95 9.74
C THR A 44 -3.46 -2.20 8.43
N VAL A 45 -3.12 -0.91 8.37
CA VAL A 45 -3.22 -0.15 7.11
C VAL A 45 -2.27 -0.72 6.06
N ALA A 46 -1.03 -1.05 6.41
CA ALA A 46 -0.07 -1.61 5.47
C ALA A 46 -0.45 -2.98 4.92
N ILE A 47 -1.01 -3.88 5.72
CA ILE A 47 -1.45 -5.18 5.20
C ILE A 47 -2.70 -5.06 4.31
N LEU A 48 -3.50 -4.00 4.49
CA LEU A 48 -4.74 -3.74 3.75
C LEU A 48 -4.60 -2.74 2.59
N HIS A 49 -3.45 -2.06 2.42
CA HIS A 49 -3.35 -0.92 1.51
C HIS A 49 -3.69 -1.26 0.05
N ASP A 50 -3.26 -2.42 -0.43
CA ASP A 50 -3.58 -2.90 -1.78
C ASP A 50 -4.87 -3.73 -1.84
N VAL A 51 -5.49 -4.05 -0.71
CA VAL A 51 -6.75 -4.79 -0.70
C VAL A 51 -7.85 -3.94 -1.34
N VAL A 52 -7.90 -2.64 -1.00
CA VAL A 52 -8.90 -1.73 -1.58
C VAL A 52 -8.51 -1.29 -3.00
N GLU A 53 -7.23 -1.16 -3.29
CA GLU A 53 -6.72 -0.72 -4.61
C GLU A 53 -6.85 -1.83 -5.68
N ASP A 54 -6.46 -3.07 -5.35
CA ASP A 54 -6.24 -4.14 -6.34
C ASP A 54 -7.29 -5.27 -6.30
N THR A 55 -8.27 -5.21 -5.39
CA THR A 55 -9.26 -6.27 -5.22
C THR A 55 -10.69 -5.73 -5.17
N PRO A 56 -11.74 -6.58 -5.28
CA PRO A 56 -13.13 -6.12 -5.18
C PRO A 56 -13.57 -5.63 -3.78
N TYR A 57 -12.69 -5.57 -2.79
CA TYR A 57 -13.01 -5.03 -1.48
C TYR A 57 -13.13 -3.51 -1.54
N THR A 58 -14.14 -2.95 -0.84
CA THR A 58 -14.34 -1.50 -0.75
C THR A 58 -14.18 -1.01 0.68
N LEU A 59 -13.99 0.31 0.85
CA LEU A 59 -13.95 0.94 2.17
C LEU A 59 -15.25 0.73 2.96
N GLU A 60 -16.40 0.71 2.30
CA GLU A 60 -17.70 0.42 2.92
C GLU A 60 -17.74 -1.00 3.47
N ARG A 61 -17.18 -1.97 2.74
CA ARG A 61 -17.09 -3.35 3.21
C ARG A 61 -16.20 -3.45 4.44
N LEU A 62 -15.03 -2.81 4.43
CA LEU A 62 -14.14 -2.78 5.61
C LEU A 62 -14.81 -2.08 6.80
N ARG A 63 -15.54 -0.98 6.56
CA ARG A 63 -16.35 -0.32 7.59
C ARG A 63 -17.40 -1.28 8.18
N GLY A 64 -18.07 -2.06 7.36
CA GLY A 64 -19.03 -3.09 7.80
C GLY A 64 -18.41 -4.22 8.63
N LEU A 65 -17.12 -4.51 8.46
CA LEU A 65 -16.36 -5.44 9.30
C LEU A 65 -15.92 -4.81 10.64
N GLY A 66 -16.13 -3.50 10.82
CA GLY A 66 -15.83 -2.79 12.06
C GLY A 66 -14.38 -2.30 12.19
N TYR A 67 -13.68 -2.12 11.06
CA TYR A 67 -12.39 -1.42 11.07
C TYR A 67 -12.57 0.05 11.51
N PRO A 68 -11.67 0.60 12.34
CA PRO A 68 -11.81 1.94 12.89
C PRO A 68 -11.59 3.01 11.81
N GLU A 69 -12.19 4.20 12.02
CA GLU A 69 -12.21 5.26 11.01
C GLU A 69 -10.81 5.83 10.69
N ASP A 70 -9.86 5.78 11.63
CA ASP A 70 -8.47 6.17 11.40
C ASP A 70 -7.76 5.26 10.37
N VAL A 71 -8.02 3.95 10.43
CA VAL A 71 -7.56 2.97 9.43
C VAL A 71 -8.24 3.22 8.09
N LEU A 72 -9.57 3.40 8.07
CA LEU A 72 -10.33 3.62 6.84
C LEU A 72 -9.93 4.93 6.13
N SER A 73 -9.74 6.01 6.90
CA SER A 73 -9.24 7.30 6.43
C SER A 73 -7.87 7.17 5.77
N ALA A 74 -6.97 6.38 6.36
CA ALA A 74 -5.65 6.15 5.79
C ALA A 74 -5.72 5.32 4.50
N LEU A 75 -6.58 4.30 4.44
CA LEU A 75 -6.80 3.48 3.24
C LEU A 75 -7.40 4.31 2.09
N ASP A 76 -8.36 5.21 2.35
CA ASP A 76 -8.86 6.15 1.33
C ASP A 76 -7.75 7.06 0.78
N CYS A 77 -6.87 7.53 1.67
CA CYS A 77 -5.73 8.33 1.26
C CYS A 77 -4.75 7.53 0.40
N LEU A 78 -4.59 6.22 0.67
CA LEU A 78 -3.69 5.31 -0.07
C LEU A 78 -4.30 4.78 -1.36
N THR A 79 -5.61 4.90 -1.53
CA THR A 79 -6.31 4.46 -2.74
C THR A 79 -6.32 5.58 -3.78
N LYS A 80 -5.86 5.29 -4.99
CA LYS A 80 -5.81 6.28 -6.06
C LYS A 80 -7.20 6.47 -6.66
N ARG A 81 -7.62 7.72 -6.87
CA ARG A 81 -8.94 8.02 -7.46
C ARG A 81 -8.91 7.87 -8.98
N GLU A 82 -10.06 7.51 -9.55
CA GLU A 82 -10.23 7.47 -11.01
C GLU A 82 -9.96 8.85 -11.62
N GLY A 83 -9.15 8.90 -12.69
CA GLY A 83 -8.74 10.16 -13.33
C GLY A 83 -7.69 10.98 -12.57
N GLU A 84 -7.29 10.58 -11.36
CA GLU A 84 -6.27 11.29 -10.58
C GLU A 84 -4.87 11.09 -11.20
N SER A 85 -4.08 12.15 -11.29
CA SER A 85 -2.66 12.00 -11.63
C SER A 85 -1.90 11.40 -10.44
N TYR A 86 -0.74 10.79 -10.70
CA TYR A 86 0.02 10.21 -9.60
C TYR A 86 0.56 11.30 -8.66
N GLU A 87 0.91 12.46 -9.21
CA GLU A 87 1.38 13.61 -8.46
C GLU A 87 0.27 14.17 -7.57
N ALA A 88 -0.96 14.32 -8.09
CA ALA A 88 -2.11 14.77 -7.32
C ALA A 88 -2.44 13.80 -6.18
N PHE A 89 -2.36 12.49 -6.45
CA PHE A 89 -2.52 11.44 -5.45
C PHE A 89 -1.50 11.59 -4.30
N ILE A 90 -0.22 11.77 -4.64
CA ILE A 90 0.85 11.96 -3.64
C ILE A 90 0.62 13.22 -2.82
N GLU A 91 0.23 14.35 -3.43
CA GLU A 91 -0.07 15.59 -2.70
C GLU A 91 -1.29 15.45 -1.77
N ARG A 92 -2.34 14.76 -2.21
CA ARG A 92 -3.55 14.50 -1.41
C ARG A 92 -3.24 13.64 -0.19
N LEU A 93 -2.41 12.61 -0.35
CA LEU A 93 -2.01 11.70 0.72
C LEU A 93 -1.02 12.34 1.71
N ARG A 94 -0.13 13.22 1.23
CA ARG A 94 0.98 13.80 2.00
C ARG A 94 0.63 14.35 3.41
N PRO A 95 -0.49 15.09 3.62
CA PRO A 95 -0.81 15.61 4.94
C PRO A 95 -1.27 14.53 5.94
N HIS A 96 -1.68 13.34 5.48
CA HIS A 96 -2.20 12.29 6.35
C HIS A 96 -1.04 11.46 6.94
N PRO A 97 -0.75 11.52 8.25
CA PRO A 97 0.47 10.95 8.83
C PRO A 97 0.56 9.43 8.67
N LEU A 98 -0.53 8.71 8.94
CA LEU A 98 -0.57 7.25 8.84
C LEU A 98 -0.39 6.77 7.39
N ALA A 99 -1.22 7.26 6.47
CA ALA A 99 -1.10 6.99 5.04
C ALA A 99 0.29 7.32 4.48
N ARG A 100 0.88 8.47 4.88
CA ARG A 100 2.24 8.85 4.48
C ARG A 100 3.28 7.85 4.93
N ARG A 101 3.26 7.37 6.18
CA ARG A 101 4.23 6.39 6.68
C ARG A 101 4.11 5.06 5.93
N VAL A 102 2.88 4.61 5.68
CA VAL A 102 2.63 3.39 4.89
C VAL A 102 3.10 3.57 3.45
N LYS A 103 2.81 4.71 2.81
CA LYS A 103 3.23 4.96 1.43
C LYS A 103 4.74 5.04 1.28
N LEU A 104 5.46 5.57 2.27
CA LEU A 104 6.92 5.55 2.29
C LEU A 104 7.46 4.11 2.34
N ALA A 105 6.91 3.26 3.21
CA ALA A 105 7.30 1.86 3.31
C ALA A 105 6.96 1.05 2.04
N ASP A 106 5.79 1.31 1.44
CA ASP A 106 5.39 0.76 0.14
C ASP A 106 6.39 1.15 -0.96
N LEU A 107 6.67 2.44 -1.12
CA LEU A 107 7.64 2.95 -2.11
C LEU A 107 9.02 2.32 -1.93
N GLU A 108 9.48 2.17 -0.69
CA GLU A 108 10.77 1.54 -0.38
C GLU A 108 10.82 0.06 -0.80
N ASP A 109 9.76 -0.71 -0.53
CA ASP A 109 9.68 -2.10 -1.02
C ASP A 109 9.60 -2.13 -2.55
N ASN A 110 8.80 -1.26 -3.15
CA ASN A 110 8.62 -1.15 -4.61
C ASN A 110 9.88 -0.68 -5.36
N MET A 111 10.79 0.04 -4.70
CA MET A 111 12.09 0.44 -5.24
C MET A 111 13.18 -0.62 -5.08
N ASP A 112 12.93 -1.73 -4.37
CA ASP A 112 13.92 -2.80 -4.24
C ASP A 112 14.07 -3.62 -5.53
N VAL A 113 14.99 -3.17 -6.38
CA VAL A 113 15.33 -3.81 -7.67
C VAL A 113 15.90 -5.21 -7.53
N ARG A 114 16.41 -5.60 -6.35
CA ARG A 114 16.97 -6.96 -6.13
C ARG A 114 15.90 -8.05 -6.18
N ARG A 115 14.62 -7.65 -6.12
CA ARG A 115 13.47 -8.55 -6.24
C ARG A 115 13.05 -8.80 -7.69
N LEU A 116 13.52 -7.98 -8.61
CA LEU A 116 13.22 -8.12 -10.03
C LEU A 116 14.18 -9.12 -10.66
N LYS A 117 13.65 -10.02 -11.48
CA LYS A 117 14.47 -10.97 -12.25
C LYS A 117 15.32 -10.22 -13.29
N ASP A 118 14.69 -9.30 -13.99
CA ASP A 118 15.28 -8.44 -15.01
C ASP A 118 14.82 -7.00 -14.75
N VAL A 119 15.69 -6.02 -14.98
CA VAL A 119 15.34 -4.60 -14.91
C VAL A 119 15.16 -4.07 -16.33
N THR A 120 13.94 -3.66 -16.67
CA THR A 120 13.61 -3.14 -18.00
C THR A 120 13.61 -1.60 -18.02
N PRO A 121 13.64 -0.95 -19.20
CA PRO A 121 13.47 0.50 -19.29
C PRO A 121 12.17 1.02 -18.66
N LYS A 122 11.07 0.25 -18.75
CA LYS A 122 9.80 0.58 -18.08
C LYS A 122 9.91 0.57 -16.57
N ASP A 123 10.76 -0.29 -16.00
CA ASP A 123 11.04 -0.29 -14.57
C ASP A 123 11.85 0.94 -14.16
N ALA A 124 12.81 1.37 -14.98
CA ALA A 124 13.58 2.59 -14.73
C ALA A 124 12.69 3.85 -14.70
N GLU A 125 11.76 3.99 -15.66
CA GLU A 125 10.77 5.08 -15.67
C GLU A 125 9.89 5.06 -14.41
N ARG A 126 9.42 3.88 -14.01
CA ARG A 126 8.63 3.70 -12.79
C ARG A 126 9.43 4.06 -11.53
N LEU A 127 10.68 3.62 -11.45
CA LEU A 127 11.58 3.94 -10.33
C LEU A 127 11.80 5.45 -10.23
N SER A 128 11.98 6.15 -11.36
CA SER A 128 12.09 7.62 -11.35
C SER A 128 10.86 8.27 -10.71
N ARG A 129 9.65 7.81 -11.06
CA ARG A 129 8.39 8.27 -10.44
C ARG A 129 8.32 7.94 -8.93
N TYR A 130 8.76 6.75 -8.53
CA TYR A 130 8.78 6.36 -7.12
C TYR A 130 9.78 7.18 -6.29
N VAL A 131 10.97 7.45 -6.83
CA VAL A 131 11.98 8.31 -6.20
C VAL A 131 11.45 9.74 -6.02
N ALA A 132 10.75 10.29 -7.02
CA ALA A 132 10.14 11.61 -6.93
C ALA A 132 9.07 11.66 -5.82
N ALA A 133 8.18 10.67 -5.78
CA ALA A 133 7.15 10.57 -4.74
C ALA A 133 7.75 10.38 -3.33
N TRP A 134 8.73 9.50 -3.18
CA TRP A 134 9.39 9.25 -1.90
C TRP A 134 10.12 10.49 -1.40
N THR A 135 10.82 11.21 -2.28
CA THR A 135 11.47 12.49 -1.95
C THR A 135 10.45 13.50 -1.49
N ARG A 136 9.32 13.60 -2.19
CA ARG A 136 8.24 14.54 -1.87
C ARG A 136 7.55 14.24 -0.54
N LEU A 137 7.39 12.98 -0.17
CA LEU A 137 6.76 12.55 1.08
C LEU A 137 7.70 12.65 2.30
N ARG A 138 9.01 12.77 2.09
CA ARG A 138 9.99 12.93 3.16
C ARG A 138 10.24 14.39 3.57
N THR A 139 9.90 15.34 2.71
CA THR A 139 10.07 16.77 2.99
C THR A 139 8.79 17.36 3.59
N GLU A 140 8.96 18.10 4.69
CA GLU A 140 7.87 18.80 5.38
C GLU A 140 7.26 19.92 4.52
#